data_AF-A0AAV1W3P9-F1
#
_entry.id   AF-A0AAV1W3P9-F1
#
_cell.length_a   1.000
_cell.length_b   1.000
_cell.length_c   1.000
_cell.angle_alpha   90.00
_cell.angle_beta   90.00
_cell.angle_gamma   90.00
#
_symmetry.space_group_name_H-M   'P 1'
#
loop_
_entity.id
_entity.type
_entity.pdbx_description
1 polymer ?
#
loop_
_entity_poly.entity_id
_entity_poly.type
_entity_poly.pdbx_seq_one_letter_code
_entity_poly.pdbx_strand_id
1 'polypeptide(L)'
;MALFCKHISGLDVNRTDRTLVFYEKKENLSKLWDILAVYARIDTDVGYGQGMSDLCSPMIMLLNDEADAFWCFERLMRRLMMWALEYDPDLYNIYEDSEDEKSEESKGRLKSIRHYGKFERENMKNGAKNGEEPPLPISIFLVASVLKEKSAILLQQARGLDDVVKILNDVNGNLDAKKACIAALKLHKKYLKKAKKP
;
A
#
# COMPACT_ATOMS: atom_id res chain seq x y z
N MET A 1 18.95 6.05 15.99
CA MET A 1 18.07 5.35 15.01
C MET A 1 18.24 3.83 14.99
N ALA A 2 19.43 3.28 14.69
CA ALA A 2 19.59 1.82 14.46
C ALA A 2 19.16 0.89 15.63
N LEU A 3 19.40 1.28 16.88
CA LEU A 3 18.96 0.49 18.05
C LEU A 3 17.44 0.51 18.26
N PHE A 4 16.79 1.63 17.96
CA PHE A 4 15.35 1.81 18.12
C PHE A 4 14.58 1.03 17.06
N CYS A 5 15.06 1.09 15.81
CA CYS A 5 14.54 0.29 14.69
C CYS A 5 14.65 -1.22 14.99
N LYS A 6 15.81 -1.71 15.45
CA LYS A 6 15.99 -3.12 15.85
C LYS A 6 15.03 -3.58 16.93
N HIS A 7 14.73 -2.74 17.93
CA HIS A 7 13.84 -3.09 19.03
C HIS A 7 12.38 -3.16 18.56
N ILE A 8 11.92 -2.17 17.77
CA ILE A 8 10.55 -2.14 17.26
C ILE A 8 10.32 -3.26 16.25
N SER A 9 11.22 -3.46 15.29
CA SER A 9 11.11 -4.58 14.34
C SER A 9 11.14 -5.93 15.06
N GLY A 10 11.97 -6.08 16.11
CA GLY A 10 11.98 -7.30 16.93
C GLY A 10 10.65 -7.56 17.66
N LEU A 11 10.00 -6.52 18.17
CA LEU A 11 8.69 -6.66 18.81
C LEU A 11 7.58 -6.97 17.80
N ASP A 12 7.60 -6.31 16.64
CA ASP A 12 6.60 -6.48 15.59
C ASP A 12 6.74 -7.81 14.85
N VAL A 13 7.97 -8.24 14.51
CA VAL A 13 8.23 -9.59 13.95
C VAL A 13 7.72 -10.67 14.88
N ASN A 14 7.94 -10.51 16.18
CA ASN A 14 7.40 -11.45 17.14
C ASN A 14 5.87 -11.41 17.20
N ARG A 15 5.20 -10.30 16.87
CA ARG A 15 3.73 -10.10 16.91
C ARG A 15 3.01 -10.50 15.63
N THR A 16 3.68 -10.41 14.49
CA THR A 16 3.11 -10.71 13.17
C THR A 16 2.69 -12.17 13.08
N ASP A 17 1.42 -12.38 12.73
CA ASP A 17 0.84 -13.66 12.33
C ASP A 17 1.20 -14.88 13.20
N ARG A 18 1.29 -14.70 14.52
CA ARG A 18 1.66 -15.77 15.49
C ARG A 18 0.81 -17.03 15.40
N THR A 19 -0.40 -16.91 14.85
CA THR A 19 -1.34 -18.03 14.68
C THR A 19 -1.05 -18.85 13.42
N LEU A 20 -0.18 -18.38 12.52
CA LEU A 20 0.23 -19.11 11.33
C LEU A 20 1.37 -20.07 11.66
N VAL A 21 1.16 -21.36 11.34
CA VAL A 21 2.15 -22.44 11.48
C VAL A 21 3.48 -22.10 10.79
N PHE A 22 3.44 -21.26 9.75
CA PHE A 22 4.62 -20.77 9.06
C PHE A 22 5.65 -20.12 9.99
N TYR A 23 5.21 -19.34 10.98
CA TYR A 23 6.08 -18.60 11.90
C TYR A 23 6.50 -19.39 13.14
N GLU A 24 6.03 -20.63 13.32
CA GLU A 24 6.56 -21.51 14.36
C GLU A 24 8.05 -21.83 14.14
N LYS A 25 8.49 -21.81 12.87
CA LYS A 25 9.89 -21.98 12.50
C LYS A 25 10.66 -20.67 12.71
N LYS A 26 11.65 -20.69 13.60
CA LYS A 26 12.55 -19.55 13.85
C LYS A 26 13.26 -19.04 12.59
N GLU A 27 13.50 -19.92 11.62
CA GLU A 27 14.09 -19.56 10.32
C GLU A 27 13.24 -18.54 9.56
N ASN A 28 11.91 -18.71 9.55
CA ASN A 28 11.00 -17.82 8.85
C ASN A 28 10.86 -16.46 9.55
N LEU A 29 10.96 -16.45 10.89
CA LEU A 29 11.07 -15.21 11.67
C LEU A 29 12.38 -14.47 11.39
N SER A 30 13.49 -15.21 11.23
CA SER A 30 14.77 -14.62 10.83
C SER A 30 14.66 -13.95 9.47
N LYS A 31 14.12 -14.65 8.46
CA LYS A 31 13.91 -14.09 7.11
C LYS A 31 13.09 -12.80 7.14
N LEU A 32 12.01 -12.76 7.91
CA LEU A 32 11.20 -11.56 8.07
C LEU A 32 12.03 -10.41 8.66
N TRP A 33 12.81 -10.69 9.70
CA TRP A 33 13.67 -9.69 10.33
C TRP A 33 14.78 -9.20 9.39
N ASP A 34 15.44 -10.11 8.68
CA ASP A 34 16.54 -9.81 7.76
C ASP A 34 16.08 -8.89 6.63
N ILE A 35 14.95 -9.19 5.98
CA ILE A 35 14.36 -8.34 4.93
C ILE A 35 14.01 -6.95 5.46
N LEU A 36 13.35 -6.87 6.63
CA LEU A 36 12.96 -5.58 7.23
C LEU A 36 14.18 -4.76 7.65
N ALA A 37 15.20 -5.39 8.21
CA ALA A 37 16.44 -4.74 8.63
C ALA A 37 17.25 -4.22 7.44
N VAL A 38 17.30 -4.98 6.35
CA VAL A 38 17.95 -4.56 5.10
C VAL A 38 17.19 -3.39 4.48
N TYR A 39 15.85 -3.44 4.42
CA TYR A 39 15.03 -2.34 3.91
C TYR A 39 15.25 -1.04 4.69
N ALA A 40 15.17 -1.10 6.03
CA ALA A 40 15.36 0.06 6.88
C ALA A 40 16.79 0.66 6.83
N ARG A 41 17.76 -0.12 6.33
CA ARG A 41 19.14 0.34 6.10
C ARG A 41 19.30 0.99 4.72
N ILE A 42 18.59 0.51 3.71
CA ILE A 42 18.65 1.03 2.35
C ILE A 42 17.89 2.35 2.25
N ASP A 43 16.69 2.41 2.82
CA ASP A 43 15.85 3.61 2.79
C ASP A 43 15.82 4.23 4.19
N THR A 44 16.84 5.02 4.53
CA THR A 44 17.00 5.58 5.87
C THR A 44 16.01 6.70 6.20
N ASP A 45 15.45 7.34 5.17
CA ASP A 45 14.48 8.42 5.34
C ASP A 45 13.11 7.86 5.75
N VAL A 46 12.78 6.70 5.20
CA VAL A 46 11.57 5.95 5.55
C VAL A 46 11.79 5.11 6.80
N GLY A 47 12.90 4.36 6.82
CA GLY A 47 13.23 3.40 7.85
C GLY A 47 12.18 2.29 8.00
N TYR A 48 12.03 1.79 9.24
CA TYR A 48 10.99 0.85 9.60
C TYR A 48 9.81 1.58 10.28
N GLY A 49 8.61 1.38 9.74
CA GLY A 49 7.35 1.81 10.33
C GLY A 49 6.52 0.63 10.84
N GLN A 50 5.75 0.86 11.91
CA GLN A 50 4.84 -0.16 12.45
C GLN A 50 3.85 -0.63 11.37
N GLY A 51 3.69 -1.95 11.24
CA GLY A 51 2.82 -2.60 10.24
C GLY A 51 3.54 -2.99 8.94
N MET A 52 4.80 -2.58 8.74
CA MET A 52 5.60 -3.05 7.60
C MET A 52 5.88 -4.56 7.66
N SER A 53 5.98 -5.12 8.87
CA SER A 53 6.12 -6.57 9.07
C SER A 53 4.92 -7.35 8.53
N ASP A 54 3.71 -6.83 8.71
CA ASP A 54 2.48 -7.45 8.20
C ASP A 54 2.38 -7.36 6.67
N LEU A 55 2.97 -6.32 6.07
CA LEU A 55 3.09 -6.20 4.60
C LEU A 55 4.16 -7.13 4.02
N CYS A 56 5.24 -7.37 4.76
CA CYS A 56 6.32 -8.26 4.35
C CYS A 56 5.96 -9.74 4.52
N SER A 57 5.13 -10.07 5.52
CA SER A 57 4.72 -11.43 5.85
C SER A 57 4.20 -12.25 4.65
N PRO A 58 3.26 -11.74 3.83
CA PRO A 58 2.81 -12.45 2.63
C PRO A 58 3.92 -12.68 1.59
N MET A 59 4.91 -11.79 1.50
CA MET A 59 6.01 -11.93 0.52
C MET A 59 6.86 -13.13 0.86
N ILE A 60 7.25 -13.28 2.13
CA ILE A 60 8.08 -14.41 2.57
C ILE A 60 7.31 -15.74 2.59
N MET A 61 5.99 -15.68 2.74
CA MET A 61 5.13 -16.87 2.69
C MET A 61 4.91 -17.38 1.26
N LEU A 62 4.86 -16.46 0.28
CA LEU A 62 4.59 -16.79 -1.12
C LEU A 62 5.86 -17.02 -1.94
N LEU A 63 6.97 -16.37 -1.57
CA LEU A 63 8.23 -16.43 -2.30
C LEU A 63 9.22 -17.29 -1.50
N ASN A 64 9.79 -18.28 -2.18
CA ASN A 64 10.75 -19.20 -1.55
C ASN A 64 12.11 -18.54 -1.32
N ASP A 65 12.51 -17.65 -2.22
CA ASP A 65 13.78 -16.94 -2.19
C ASP A 65 13.65 -15.61 -1.43
N GLU A 66 14.60 -15.37 -0.52
CA GLU A 66 14.60 -14.20 0.35
C GLU A 66 14.91 -12.90 -0.41
N ALA A 67 15.76 -12.97 -1.45
CA ALA A 67 16.07 -11.81 -2.27
C ALA A 67 14.86 -11.43 -3.13
N ASP A 68 14.14 -12.40 -3.71
CA ASP A 68 12.88 -12.13 -4.41
C ASP A 68 11.85 -11.51 -3.47
N ALA A 69 11.71 -12.04 -2.25
CA ALA A 69 10.81 -11.48 -1.23
C ALA A 69 11.20 -10.03 -0.86
N PHE A 70 12.49 -9.75 -0.71
CA PHE A 70 13.00 -8.41 -0.47
C PHE A 70 12.64 -7.45 -1.61
N TRP A 71 12.95 -7.80 -2.86
CA TRP A 71 12.69 -6.91 -4.00
C TRP A 71 11.18 -6.70 -4.26
N CYS A 72 10.36 -7.71 -3.98
CA CYS A 72 8.90 -7.55 -4.02
C CYS A 72 8.39 -6.61 -2.93
N PHE A 73 8.89 -6.76 -1.70
CA PHE A 73 8.56 -5.90 -0.57
C PHE A 73 9.00 -4.44 -0.81
N GLU A 74 10.23 -4.23 -1.27
CA GLU A 74 10.78 -2.91 -1.57
C GLU A 74 9.95 -2.16 -2.61
N ARG A 75 9.56 -2.84 -3.70
CA ARG A 75 8.71 -2.26 -4.75
C ARG A 75 7.30 -1.96 -4.25
N LEU A 76 6.76 -2.78 -3.35
CA LEU A 76 5.48 -2.50 -2.69
C LEU A 76 5.58 -1.21 -1.86
N MET A 77 6.62 -1.09 -1.04
CA MET A 77 6.84 0.07 -0.18
C MET A 77 7.02 1.35 -0.99
N ARG A 78 7.87 1.35 -2.03
CA ARG A 78 7.99 2.50 -2.94
C ARG A 78 6.65 2.93 -3.51
N ARG A 79 5.83 1.96 -3.95
CA ARG A 79 4.50 2.26 -4.47
C ARG A 79 3.63 2.91 -3.40
N LEU A 80 3.55 2.33 -2.21
CA LEU A 80 2.71 2.87 -1.14
C LEU A 80 3.14 4.29 -0.76
N MET A 81 4.43 4.57 -0.70
CA MET A 81 4.94 5.90 -0.33
C MET A 81 4.69 6.95 -1.41
N MET A 82 4.82 6.58 -2.69
CA MET A 82 4.41 7.47 -3.78
C MET A 82 2.97 7.96 -3.62
N TRP A 83 2.06 7.06 -3.21
CA TRP A 83 0.64 7.39 -3.07
C TRP A 83 0.31 8.05 -1.73
N ALA A 84 1.01 7.71 -0.65
CA ALA A 84 0.69 8.19 0.69
C ALA A 84 1.34 9.53 1.06
N LEU A 85 2.53 9.81 0.51
CA LEU A 85 3.35 10.95 0.92
C LEU A 85 3.75 11.85 -0.25
N GLU A 86 3.17 11.65 -1.44
CA GLU A 86 3.64 12.28 -2.68
C GLU A 86 5.14 12.03 -2.93
N TYR A 87 5.67 10.92 -2.41
CA TYR A 87 7.07 10.58 -2.50
C TYR A 87 7.50 10.46 -3.96
N ASP A 88 8.50 11.23 -4.39
CA ASP A 88 9.06 11.13 -5.73
C ASP A 88 10.26 10.17 -5.72
N PRO A 89 10.14 8.97 -6.32
CA PRO A 89 11.23 7.98 -6.33
C PRO A 89 12.44 8.43 -7.15
N ASP A 90 12.28 9.42 -8.05
CA ASP A 90 13.38 10.01 -8.81
C ASP A 90 14.11 11.11 -8.01
N LEU A 91 13.59 11.52 -6.84
CA LEU A 91 14.25 12.47 -5.93
C LEU A 91 15.58 11.90 -5.41
N TYR A 92 15.70 10.57 -5.32
CA TYR A 92 16.94 9.89 -4.95
C TYR A 92 18.12 10.27 -5.87
N ASN A 93 17.87 10.49 -7.17
CA ASN A 93 18.92 10.91 -8.12
C ASN A 93 19.46 12.32 -7.81
N ILE A 94 18.67 13.18 -7.17
CA ILE A 94 19.09 14.56 -6.81
C ILE A 94 20.08 14.56 -5.63
N TYR A 95 20.05 13.51 -4.80
CA TYR A 95 20.95 13.38 -3.65
C TYR A 95 22.25 12.61 -3.95
N GLU A 96 22.28 11.79 -5.02
CA GLU A 96 23.51 11.12 -5.47
C GLU A 96 24.35 11.95 -6.45
N ASP A 97 23.79 12.99 -7.08
CA ASP A 97 24.55 13.92 -7.91
C ASP A 97 25.38 14.85 -7.02
N SER A 98 26.60 14.41 -6.72
CA SER A 98 27.67 15.21 -6.16
C SER A 98 27.88 16.51 -6.96
N GLU A 99 28.03 17.61 -6.23
CA GLU A 99 28.36 18.97 -6.68
C GLU A 99 29.14 19.03 -8.01
N ASP A 100 28.47 19.25 -9.13
CA ASP A 100 29.05 19.91 -10.31
C ASP A 100 27.96 20.49 -11.24
N GLU A 101 28.34 21.54 -11.96
CA GLU A 101 27.54 22.67 -12.41
C GLU A 101 26.34 22.49 -13.37
N LYS A 102 25.31 23.32 -13.09
CA LYS A 102 24.47 24.17 -13.98
C LYS A 102 23.39 23.58 -14.91
N SER A 103 22.16 24.00 -14.55
CA SER A 103 21.04 24.49 -15.39
C SER A 103 20.56 23.65 -16.58
N GLU A 104 19.34 23.13 -16.49
CA GLU A 104 18.27 23.46 -17.44
C GLU A 104 16.87 23.30 -16.81
N GLU A 105 16.08 24.36 -16.98
CA GLU A 105 14.63 24.46 -17.03
C GLU A 105 13.79 23.20 -16.72
N SER A 106 13.07 23.28 -15.61
CA SER A 106 11.98 22.39 -15.20
C SER A 106 10.88 22.25 -16.26
N LYS A 107 11.02 21.28 -17.16
CA LYS A 107 9.89 20.68 -17.89
C LYS A 107 9.57 19.35 -17.21
N GLY A 108 8.46 19.35 -16.47
CA GLY A 108 7.91 18.16 -15.82
C GLY A 108 7.96 16.96 -16.76
N ARG A 109 8.87 16.02 -16.45
CA ARG A 109 9.09 14.84 -17.26
C ARG A 109 7.81 14.02 -17.18
N LEU A 110 7.09 13.93 -18.30
CA LEU A 110 5.84 13.18 -18.41
C LEU A 110 6.09 11.76 -17.89
N LYS A 111 5.54 11.42 -16.71
CA LYS A 111 5.71 10.09 -16.10
C LYS A 111 5.32 9.03 -17.14
N SER A 112 6.29 8.24 -17.58
CA SER A 112 6.07 7.22 -18.60
C SER A 112 4.94 6.28 -18.15
N ILE A 113 3.94 6.06 -19.02
CA ILE A 113 2.78 5.18 -18.76
C ILE A 113 3.22 3.79 -18.24
N ARG A 114 4.46 3.37 -18.53
CA ARG A 114 5.05 2.11 -18.07
C ARG A 114 5.21 2.01 -16.54
N HIS A 115 5.28 3.12 -15.81
CA HIS A 115 5.44 3.07 -14.35
C HIS A 115 4.14 2.72 -13.60
N TYR A 116 3.00 2.87 -14.27
CA TYR A 116 1.69 2.57 -13.70
C TYR A 116 1.34 1.09 -13.77
N GLY A 117 0.61 0.59 -12.76
CA GLY A 117 0.01 -0.74 -12.80
C GLY A 117 -1.03 -0.86 -13.91
N LYS A 118 -1.34 -2.08 -14.37
CA LYS A 118 -2.30 -2.33 -15.46
C LYS A 118 -3.61 -1.54 -15.32
N PHE A 119 -4.13 -1.46 -14.10
CA PHE A 119 -5.37 -0.74 -13.77
C PHE A 119 -5.23 0.78 -13.90
N GLU A 120 -4.17 1.37 -13.35
CA GLU A 120 -3.88 2.80 -13.46
C GLU A 120 -3.64 3.20 -14.93
N ARG A 121 -2.97 2.34 -15.72
CA ARG A 121 -2.81 2.56 -17.17
C ARG A 121 -4.15 2.60 -17.89
N GLU A 122 -5.08 1.70 -17.55
CA GLU A 122 -6.43 1.70 -18.11
C GLU A 122 -7.22 2.94 -17.69
N ASN A 123 -7.06 3.40 -16.44
CA ASN A 123 -7.68 4.63 -15.95
C ASN A 123 -7.15 5.88 -16.68
N MET A 124 -5.82 5.99 -16.86
CA MET A 124 -5.19 7.11 -17.58
C MET A 124 -5.59 7.15 -19.06
N LYS A 125 -5.66 5.99 -19.73
CA LYS A 125 -6.17 5.90 -21.12
C LYS A 125 -7.63 6.34 -21.24
N ASN A 126 -8.42 6.15 -20.18
CA ASN A 126 -9.83 6.50 -20.14
C ASN A 126 -10.13 7.94 -19.68
N GLY A 127 -9.20 8.58 -18.95
CA GLY A 127 -9.29 9.95 -18.42
C GLY A 127 -8.57 11.01 -19.26
N ALA A 128 -7.64 10.62 -20.15
CA ALA A 128 -6.89 11.53 -21.02
C ALA A 128 -7.72 12.31 -22.07
N LYS A 129 -9.05 12.16 -22.09
CA LYS A 129 -9.91 12.88 -23.04
C LYS A 129 -10.44 14.24 -22.53
N ASN A 130 -10.43 14.51 -21.22
CA ASN A 130 -11.19 15.66 -20.67
C ASN A 130 -10.42 16.60 -19.72
N GLY A 131 -9.10 16.47 -19.51
CA GLY A 131 -8.36 17.41 -18.63
C GLY A 131 -8.84 17.47 -17.17
N GLU A 132 -9.73 16.55 -16.75
CA GLU A 132 -10.28 16.44 -15.41
C GLU A 132 -9.33 15.67 -14.48
N GLU A 133 -9.45 15.94 -13.18
CA GLU A 133 -8.69 15.29 -12.10
C GLU A 133 -8.60 13.76 -12.29
N PRO A 134 -7.44 13.16 -11.94
CA PRO A 134 -7.26 11.73 -12.07
C PRO A 134 -8.34 10.98 -11.26
N PRO A 135 -8.90 9.89 -11.81
CA PRO A 135 -9.98 9.17 -11.14
C PRO A 135 -9.52 8.62 -9.78
N LEU A 136 -10.40 8.72 -8.79
CA LEU A 136 -10.16 8.25 -7.43
C LEU A 136 -9.57 6.82 -7.39
N PRO A 137 -8.61 6.54 -6.49
CA PRO A 137 -7.97 5.24 -6.39
C PRO A 137 -8.96 4.13 -6.03
N ILE A 138 -8.71 2.92 -6.55
CA ILE A 138 -9.60 1.76 -6.35
C ILE A 138 -9.74 1.36 -4.87
N SER A 139 -8.76 1.69 -4.04
CA SER A 139 -8.79 1.49 -2.58
C SER A 139 -9.99 2.18 -1.93
N ILE A 140 -10.37 3.38 -2.39
CA ILE A 140 -11.55 4.10 -1.88
C ILE A 140 -12.82 3.30 -2.17
N PHE A 141 -12.92 2.72 -3.36
CA PHE A 141 -14.07 1.89 -3.75
C PHE A 141 -14.08 0.53 -3.05
N LEU A 142 -12.91 0.01 -2.66
CA LEU A 142 -12.79 -1.18 -1.82
C LEU A 142 -13.30 -0.89 -0.41
N VAL A 143 -12.89 0.21 0.21
CA VAL A 143 -13.43 0.63 1.51
C VAL A 143 -14.94 0.84 1.42
N ALA A 144 -15.42 1.55 0.39
CA ALA A 144 -16.85 1.75 0.17
C ALA A 144 -17.61 0.44 -0.03
N SER A 145 -17.02 -0.58 -0.68
CA SER A 145 -17.68 -1.87 -0.87
C SER A 145 -17.85 -2.65 0.42
N VAL A 146 -16.86 -2.57 1.33
CA VAL A 146 -16.91 -3.17 2.66
C VAL A 146 -17.92 -2.45 3.55
N LEU A 147 -17.86 -1.11 3.62
CA LEU A 147 -18.77 -0.30 4.42
C LEU A 147 -20.23 -0.47 4.00
N LYS A 148 -20.47 -0.69 2.71
CA LYS A 148 -21.81 -0.89 2.17
C LYS A 148 -22.51 -2.13 2.73
N GLU A 149 -21.78 -3.17 3.12
CA GLU A 149 -22.38 -4.40 3.68
C GLU A 149 -23.03 -4.15 5.04
N LYS A 150 -22.52 -3.16 5.80
CA LYS A 150 -23.06 -2.78 7.13
C LYS A 150 -23.74 -1.41 7.12
N SER A 151 -23.99 -0.80 5.97
CA SER A 151 -24.43 0.60 5.91
C SER A 151 -25.77 0.84 6.61
N ALA A 152 -26.70 -0.10 6.54
CA ALA A 152 -27.99 0.03 7.25
C ALA A 152 -27.80 0.06 8.77
N ILE A 153 -26.93 -0.80 9.30
CA ILE A 153 -26.62 -0.88 10.74
C ILE A 153 -25.86 0.38 11.17
N LEU A 154 -24.85 0.79 10.40
CA LEU A 154 -24.07 2.00 10.67
C LEU A 154 -24.98 3.24 10.74
N LEU A 155 -25.89 3.42 9.78
CA LEU A 155 -26.79 4.57 9.74
C LEU A 155 -27.85 4.57 10.84
N GLN A 156 -28.24 3.40 11.35
CA GLN A 156 -29.31 3.28 12.35
C GLN A 156 -28.78 3.23 13.79
N GLN A 157 -27.61 2.62 14.00
CA GLN A 157 -27.14 2.25 15.33
C GLN A 157 -25.90 3.04 15.77
N ALA A 158 -25.07 3.53 14.85
CA ALA A 158 -23.86 4.26 15.24
C ALA A 158 -24.20 5.67 15.71
N ARG A 159 -23.90 5.97 16.98
CA ARG A 159 -24.08 7.31 17.58
C ARG A 159 -22.75 8.03 17.80
N GLY A 160 -21.63 7.34 17.60
CA GLY A 160 -20.28 7.88 17.70
C GLY A 160 -19.24 6.96 17.07
N LEU A 161 -17.97 7.37 17.11
CA LEU A 161 -16.86 6.64 16.52
C LEU A 161 -16.69 5.23 17.12
N ASP A 162 -16.89 5.08 18.42
CA ASP A 162 -16.74 3.79 19.11
C ASP A 162 -17.75 2.76 18.61
N ASP A 163 -19.00 3.18 18.34
CA ASP A 163 -20.02 2.31 17.77
C ASP A 163 -19.64 1.90 16.34
N VAL A 164 -19.11 2.84 15.54
CA VAL A 164 -18.63 2.54 14.18
C VAL A 164 -17.52 1.50 14.23
N VAL A 165 -16.52 1.69 15.09
CA VAL A 165 -15.40 0.75 15.26
C VAL A 165 -15.92 -0.61 15.69
N LYS A 166 -16.85 -0.68 16.65
CA LYS A 166 -17.46 -1.93 17.10
C LYS A 166 -18.21 -2.66 15.99
N ILE A 167 -19.07 -1.95 15.25
CA ILE A 167 -19.85 -2.52 14.13
C ILE A 167 -18.93 -3.03 13.02
N LEU A 168 -17.83 -2.33 12.74
CA LEU A 168 -16.87 -2.73 11.71
C LEU A 168 -15.93 -3.86 12.18
N ASN A 169 -15.62 -3.94 13.47
CA ASN A 169 -14.84 -5.05 14.02
C ASN A 169 -15.57 -6.39 13.87
N ASP A 170 -16.90 -6.40 13.91
CA ASP A 170 -17.71 -7.61 13.62
C ASP A 170 -17.61 -8.08 12.15
N VAL A 171 -17.09 -7.24 11.24
CA VAL A 171 -16.79 -7.62 9.85
C VAL A 171 -15.46 -8.38 9.76
N ASN A 172 -14.55 -8.15 10.72
CA ASN A 172 -13.22 -8.74 10.71
C ASN A 172 -13.30 -10.27 10.85
N GLY A 173 -12.62 -11.01 9.96
CA GLY A 173 -12.63 -12.48 9.93
C GLY A 173 -13.76 -13.15 9.13
N ASN A 174 -14.84 -12.42 8.77
CA ASN A 174 -15.96 -12.94 7.97
C ASN A 174 -16.09 -12.27 6.59
N LEU A 175 -15.16 -11.40 6.23
CA LEU A 175 -15.17 -10.67 4.97
C LEU A 175 -14.74 -11.58 3.80
N ASP A 176 -15.62 -11.74 2.81
CA ASP A 176 -15.26 -12.36 1.53
C ASP A 176 -14.50 -11.34 0.65
N ALA A 177 -13.17 -11.48 0.61
CA ALA A 177 -12.28 -10.60 -0.15
C ALA A 177 -12.61 -10.56 -1.66
N LYS A 178 -13.00 -11.70 -2.25
CA LYS A 178 -13.34 -11.76 -3.69
C LYS A 178 -14.62 -11.00 -3.96
N LYS A 179 -15.65 -11.18 -3.13
CA LYS A 179 -16.91 -10.45 -3.21
C LYS A 179 -16.68 -8.94 -3.04
N ALA A 180 -15.88 -8.53 -2.06
CA ALA A 180 -15.54 -7.13 -1.80
C ALA A 180 -14.83 -6.47 -3.01
N CYS A 181 -13.84 -7.15 -3.60
CA CYS A 181 -13.12 -6.68 -4.79
C CYS A 181 -14.04 -6.56 -6.02
N ILE A 182 -14.90 -7.55 -6.27
CA ILE A 182 -15.86 -7.50 -7.37
C ILE A 182 -16.84 -6.32 -7.18
N ALA A 183 -17.33 -6.12 -5.96
CA ALA A 183 -18.21 -5.01 -5.63
C ALA A 183 -17.51 -3.64 -5.81
N ALA A 184 -16.25 -3.52 -5.38
CA ALA A 184 -15.42 -2.33 -5.58
C ALA A 184 -15.27 -1.99 -7.07
N LEU A 185 -14.94 -2.98 -7.91
CA LEU A 185 -14.83 -2.80 -9.37
C LEU A 185 -16.16 -2.34 -9.99
N LYS A 186 -17.30 -2.87 -9.52
CA LYS A 186 -18.63 -2.43 -9.96
C LYS A 186 -18.91 -0.98 -9.56
N LEU A 187 -18.56 -0.57 -8.34
CA LEU A 187 -18.72 0.80 -7.86
C LEU A 187 -17.85 1.77 -8.65
N HIS A 188 -16.57 1.46 -8.84
CA HIS A 188 -15.65 2.27 -9.63
C HIS A 188 -16.12 2.46 -11.07
N LYS A 189 -16.57 1.38 -11.75
CA LYS A 189 -17.16 1.49 -13.10
C LYS A 189 -18.41 2.39 -13.15
N LYS A 190 -19.25 2.35 -12.11
CA LYS A 190 -20.43 3.24 -12.02
C LYS A 190 -20.01 4.71 -11.82
N TYR A 191 -19.00 4.95 -10.99
CA TYR A 191 -18.44 6.28 -10.79
C TYR A 191 -17.88 6.85 -12.09
N LEU A 192 -17.02 6.12 -12.80
CA LEU A 192 -16.46 6.58 -14.08
C LEU A 192 -17.53 6.87 -15.15
N LYS A 193 -18.63 6.10 -15.18
CA LYS A 193 -19.75 6.37 -16.10
C LYS A 193 -20.52 7.64 -15.77
N LYS A 194 -20.59 8.02 -14.49
CA LYS A 194 -21.24 9.26 -14.05
C LYS A 194 -20.33 10.47 -14.21
N ALA A 195 -19.05 10.32 -13.90
CA ALA A 195 -18.04 11.37 -14.11
C ALA A 195 -17.90 11.76 -15.60
N LYS A 196 -18.17 10.83 -16.53
CA LYS A 196 -18.17 11.09 -17.97
C LYS A 196 -19.44 11.75 -18.53
N LYS A 197 -20.47 11.99 -17.71
CA LYS A 197 -21.67 12.71 -18.17
C LYS A 197 -21.42 14.22 -17.99
N PRO A 198 -21.58 15.02 -19.07
CA PRO A 198 -21.45 16.47 -18.99
C PRO A 198 -22.51 17.09 -18.09
#